data_AF-E9ECA5-F1
#
_entry.id   AF-E9ECA5-F1
#
_cell.length_a   1.000
_cell.length_b   1.000
_cell.length_c   1.000
_cell.angle_alpha   90.00
_cell.angle_beta   90.00
_cell.angle_gamma   90.00
#
_symmetry.space_group_name_H-M   'P 1'
#
loop_
_entity.id
_entity.type
_entity.pdbx_description
1 polymer ?
#
loop_
_entity_poly.entity_id
_entity_poly.type
_entity_poly.pdbx_seq_one_letter_code
_entity_poly.pdbx_strand_id
1 'polypeptide(L)'
;MSPKAPPEPLSLAGKLDLIPGVLSLLAAGFVAATTGLWRTERDAPAYYVHAAYALLRKSTERYSLAQLQWNLPSTDQVYEQYARSARIKPQTVVLGHGAKGHRVGDKNAKNVLIWYHGTCRAFPCELVWRIPGGGFGMAANITFFEFWEKLIVSARTKNKDLAVFALS
;
A
#
# COMPACT_ATOMS: atom_id res chain seq x y z
N MET A 1 10.38 -12.21 -24.02
CA MET A 1 9.28 -12.31 -23.02
C MET A 1 8.04 -11.68 -23.64
N SER A 2 6.99 -12.46 -23.89
CA SER A 2 5.72 -11.94 -24.40
C SER A 2 5.10 -10.96 -23.39
N PRO A 3 4.45 -9.87 -23.84
CA PRO A 3 3.79 -8.93 -22.94
C PRO A 3 2.73 -9.68 -22.13
N LYS A 4 2.83 -9.59 -20.80
CA LYS A 4 1.84 -10.18 -19.88
C LYS A 4 0.52 -9.44 -20.09
N ALA A 5 -0.57 -10.19 -20.28
CA ALA A 5 -1.90 -9.63 -20.45
C ALA A 5 -2.24 -8.66 -19.29
N PRO A 6 -3.02 -7.60 -19.55
CA PRO A 6 -3.48 -6.71 -18.49
C PRO A 6 -4.19 -7.52 -17.39
N PRO A 7 -4.12 -7.09 -16.12
CA PRO A 7 -4.78 -7.79 -15.03
C PRO A 7 -6.26 -7.98 -15.37
N GLU A 8 -6.72 -9.24 -15.29
CA GLU A 8 -8.07 -9.60 -15.68
C GLU A 8 -9.07 -8.85 -14.79
N PRO A 9 -10.05 -8.15 -15.38
CA PRO A 9 -11.03 -7.40 -14.60
C PRO A 9 -11.80 -8.36 -13.69
N LEU A 10 -12.10 -7.91 -12.47
CA LEU A 10 -12.78 -8.74 -11.48
C LEU A 10 -14.11 -9.28 -12.04
N SER A 11 -14.28 -10.59 -12.01
CA SER A 11 -15.49 -11.26 -12.51
C SER A 11 -16.74 -10.78 -11.77
N LEU A 12 -17.92 -10.93 -12.38
CA LEU A 12 -19.18 -10.53 -11.73
C LEU A 12 -19.38 -11.26 -10.39
N ALA A 13 -19.06 -12.56 -10.35
CA ALA A 13 -19.08 -13.34 -9.11
C ALA A 13 -18.10 -12.78 -8.06
N GLY A 14 -16.87 -12.42 -8.47
CA GLY A 14 -15.89 -11.80 -7.58
C GLY A 14 -16.32 -10.44 -7.04
N LYS A 15 -17.07 -9.67 -7.83
CA LYS A 15 -17.70 -8.40 -7.41
C LYS A 15 -18.84 -8.63 -6.41
N LEU A 16 -19.72 -9.60 -6.66
CA LEU A 16 -20.81 -9.94 -5.75
C LEU A 16 -20.30 -10.49 -4.42
N ASP A 17 -19.19 -11.24 -4.45
CA ASP A 17 -18.52 -11.76 -3.25
C ASP A 17 -17.96 -10.64 -2.33
N LEU A 18 -17.79 -9.42 -2.83
CA LEU A 18 -17.40 -8.28 -2.00
C LEU A 18 -18.47 -7.95 -0.96
N ILE A 19 -19.75 -8.19 -1.24
CA ILE A 19 -20.86 -7.85 -0.34
C ILE A 19 -20.77 -8.61 1.00
N PRO A 20 -20.75 -9.97 1.01
CA PRO A 20 -20.52 -10.71 2.26
C PRO A 20 -19.14 -10.45 2.84
N GLY A 21 -18.15 -10.11 2.00
CA GLY A 21 -16.84 -9.66 2.46
C GLY A 21 -16.92 -8.42 3.35
N VAL A 22 -17.59 -7.35 2.89
CA VAL A 22 -17.75 -6.10 3.64
C VAL A 22 -18.48 -6.35 4.95
N LEU A 23 -19.55 -7.15 4.95
CA LEU A 23 -20.25 -7.54 6.18
C LEU A 23 -19.31 -8.24 7.18
N SER A 24 -18.43 -9.13 6.71
CA SER A 24 -17.46 -9.81 7.57
C SER A 24 -16.41 -8.85 8.15
N LEU A 25 -16.01 -7.81 7.41
CA LEU A 25 -15.11 -6.76 7.92
C LEU A 25 -15.80 -5.91 8.97
N LEU A 26 -17.06 -5.52 8.75
CA LEU A 26 -17.85 -4.77 9.73
C LEU A 26 -18.04 -5.58 11.02
N ALA A 27 -18.33 -6.87 10.91
CA ALA A 27 -18.42 -7.76 12.06
C ALA A 27 -17.08 -7.85 12.82
N ALA A 28 -15.96 -8.01 12.11
CA ALA A 28 -14.63 -8.03 12.73
C ALA A 28 -14.27 -6.69 13.40
N GLY A 29 -14.61 -5.57 12.77
CA GLY A 29 -14.43 -4.24 13.34
C GLY A 29 -15.28 -4.02 14.60
N PHE A 30 -16.54 -4.48 14.59
CA PHE A 30 -17.41 -4.42 15.76
C PHE A 30 -16.86 -5.27 16.91
N VAL A 31 -16.44 -6.50 16.64
CA VAL A 31 -15.79 -7.37 17.65
C VAL A 31 -14.53 -6.71 18.18
N ALA A 32 -13.67 -6.17 17.31
CA ALA A 32 -12.44 -5.49 17.74
C ALA A 32 -12.72 -4.22 18.56
N ALA A 33 -13.79 -3.49 18.26
CA ALA A 33 -14.20 -2.33 19.04
C ALA A 33 -14.66 -2.74 20.44
N THR A 34 -15.45 -3.81 20.56
CA THR A 34 -15.92 -4.29 21.87
C THR A 34 -14.78 -4.92 22.68
N THR A 35 -13.98 -5.82 22.09
CA THR A 35 -12.84 -6.44 22.77
C THR A 35 -11.72 -5.44 23.06
N GLY A 36 -11.65 -4.35 22.28
CA GLY A 36 -10.67 -3.28 22.42
C GLY A 36 -10.71 -2.56 23.77
N LEU A 37 -11.82 -2.66 24.51
CA LEU A 37 -12.00 -2.09 25.86
C LEU A 37 -11.29 -2.89 26.94
N TRP A 38 -11.00 -4.18 26.70
CA TRP A 38 -10.31 -5.08 27.63
C TRP A 38 -8.85 -5.35 27.21
N ARG A 39 -8.25 -4.46 26.42
CA ARG A 39 -6.85 -4.59 25.97
C ARG A 39 -5.88 -4.51 27.14
N THR A 40 -4.82 -5.28 27.03
CA THR A 40 -3.67 -5.33 27.93
C THR A 40 -2.44 -4.72 27.26
N GLU A 41 -1.33 -4.60 28.00
CA GLU A 41 -0.05 -4.13 27.46
C GLU A 41 0.54 -5.05 26.36
N ARG A 42 0.05 -6.28 26.24
CA ARG A 42 0.44 -7.21 25.17
C ARG A 42 -0.27 -6.93 23.83
N ASP A 43 -1.32 -6.10 23.85
CA ASP A 43 -2.10 -5.76 22.67
C ASP A 43 -1.52 -4.55 21.92
N ALA A 44 -2.19 -4.15 20.83
CA ALA A 44 -1.80 -2.98 20.06
C ALA A 44 -1.70 -1.71 20.95
N PRO A 45 -0.69 -0.84 20.71
CA PRO A 45 -0.35 0.26 21.62
C PRO A 45 -1.45 1.31 21.76
N ALA A 46 -2.38 1.37 20.81
CA ALA A 46 -3.54 2.26 20.88
C ALA A 46 -4.81 1.54 20.42
N TYR A 47 -5.95 1.99 20.92
CA TYR A 47 -7.27 1.40 20.61
C TYR A 47 -7.56 1.42 19.11
N TYR A 48 -7.32 2.55 18.44
CA TYR A 48 -7.54 2.66 17.00
C TYR A 48 -6.63 1.71 16.20
N VAL A 49 -5.41 1.45 16.67
CA VAL A 49 -4.48 0.49 16.03
C VAL A 49 -4.99 -0.93 16.19
N HIS A 50 -5.58 -1.28 17.34
CA HIS A 50 -6.21 -2.58 17.54
C HIS A 50 -7.34 -2.82 16.52
N ALA A 51 -8.26 -1.86 16.39
CA ALA A 51 -9.35 -1.93 15.43
C ALA A 51 -8.84 -1.96 13.98
N ALA A 52 -7.87 -1.10 13.63
CA ALA A 52 -7.27 -1.06 12.31
C ALA A 52 -6.58 -2.39 11.95
N TYR A 53 -5.84 -3.00 12.88
CA TYR A 53 -5.21 -4.30 12.66
C TYR A 53 -6.22 -5.43 12.53
N ALA A 54 -7.34 -5.39 13.26
CA ALA A 54 -8.40 -6.39 13.09
C ALA A 54 -9.03 -6.30 11.70
N LEU A 55 -9.34 -5.08 11.23
CA LEU A 55 -9.86 -4.85 9.88
C LEU A 55 -8.85 -5.26 8.81
N LEU A 56 -7.57 -4.93 8.98
CA LEU A 56 -6.50 -5.29 8.05
C LEU A 56 -6.31 -6.80 7.97
N ARG A 57 -6.28 -7.51 9.11
CA ARG A 57 -6.20 -8.97 9.11
C ARG A 57 -7.42 -9.59 8.45
N LYS A 58 -8.62 -9.10 8.76
CA LYS A 58 -9.83 -9.65 8.16
C LYS A 58 -9.90 -9.40 6.66
N SER A 59 -9.45 -8.23 6.19
CA SER A 59 -9.42 -7.92 4.76
C SER A 59 -8.44 -8.79 4.00
N THR A 60 -7.25 -9.04 4.54
CA THR A 60 -6.26 -9.92 3.89
C THR A 60 -6.66 -11.39 3.94
N GLU A 61 -7.35 -11.83 4.99
CA GLU A 61 -7.91 -13.19 5.09
C GLU A 61 -9.10 -13.40 4.13
N ARG A 62 -10.00 -12.41 4.01
CA ARG A 62 -11.28 -12.57 3.30
C ARG A 62 -11.19 -12.32 1.81
N TYR A 63 -10.34 -11.39 1.38
CA TYR A 63 -10.30 -10.96 -0.01
C TYR A 63 -9.12 -11.55 -0.77
N SER A 64 -9.39 -11.98 -2.00
CA SER A 64 -8.34 -12.26 -2.97
C SER A 64 -7.54 -10.99 -3.30
N LEU A 65 -6.34 -11.18 -3.84
CA LEU A 65 -5.50 -10.06 -4.26
C LEU A 65 -6.20 -9.17 -5.30
N ALA A 66 -6.91 -9.76 -6.25
CA ALA A 66 -7.66 -9.03 -7.28
C ALA A 66 -8.80 -8.19 -6.67
N GLN A 67 -9.49 -8.70 -5.64
CA GLN A 67 -10.53 -7.94 -4.92
C GLN A 67 -9.92 -6.78 -4.12
N LEU A 68 -8.76 -6.97 -3.48
CA LEU A 68 -8.05 -5.90 -2.78
C LEU A 68 -7.57 -4.81 -3.74
N GLN A 69 -6.98 -5.20 -4.87
CA GLN A 69 -6.53 -4.28 -5.92
C GLN A 69 -7.69 -3.54 -6.59
N TRP A 70 -8.85 -4.17 -6.73
CA TRP A 70 -10.05 -3.54 -7.26
C TRP A 70 -10.61 -2.46 -6.32
N ASN A 71 -10.57 -2.70 -5.01
CA ASN A 71 -11.14 -1.80 -4.01
C ASN A 71 -10.21 -0.66 -3.58
N LEU A 72 -8.92 -0.77 -3.85
CA LEU A 72 -7.92 0.20 -3.38
C LEU A 72 -7.36 1.02 -4.55
N PRO A 73 -7.06 2.31 -4.32
CA PRO A 73 -6.47 3.13 -5.36
C PRO A 73 -5.09 2.61 -5.75
N SER A 74 -4.74 2.77 -7.03
CA SER A 74 -3.39 2.44 -7.51
C SER A 74 -2.35 3.43 -6.99
N THR A 75 -1.08 3.06 -7.02
CA THR A 75 0.00 3.98 -6.61
C THR A 75 0.03 5.24 -7.47
N ASP A 76 -0.30 5.14 -8.76
CA ASP A 76 -0.47 6.30 -9.64
C ASP A 76 -1.53 7.26 -9.09
N GLN A 77 -2.71 6.75 -8.73
CA GLN A 77 -3.83 7.55 -8.23
C GLN A 77 -3.49 8.20 -6.89
N VAL A 78 -2.84 7.46 -5.99
CA VAL A 78 -2.40 7.96 -4.69
C VAL A 78 -1.31 9.02 -4.87
N TYR A 79 -0.35 8.83 -5.77
CA TYR A 79 0.69 9.81 -6.06
C TYR A 79 0.11 11.10 -6.61
N GLU A 80 -0.86 11.02 -7.52
CA GLU A 80 -1.54 12.21 -8.02
C GLU A 80 -2.30 12.94 -6.91
N GLN A 81 -2.97 12.20 -6.03
CA GLN A 81 -3.64 12.78 -4.87
C GLN A 81 -2.65 13.51 -3.96
N TYR A 82 -1.52 12.86 -3.65
CA TYR A 82 -0.43 13.46 -2.90
C TYR A 82 0.11 14.72 -3.57
N ALA A 83 0.39 14.68 -4.87
CA ALA A 83 0.94 15.81 -5.61
C ALA A 83 -0.02 17.00 -5.61
N ARG A 84 -1.33 16.73 -5.75
CA ARG A 84 -2.38 17.75 -5.60
C ARG A 84 -2.40 18.35 -4.19
N SER A 85 -2.37 17.54 -3.14
CA SER A 85 -2.39 18.05 -1.76
C SER A 85 -1.12 18.84 -1.40
N ALA A 86 0.04 18.40 -1.89
CA ALA A 86 1.32 19.08 -1.70
C ALA A 86 1.53 20.28 -2.65
N ARG A 87 0.59 20.54 -3.56
CA ARG A 87 0.67 21.60 -4.60
C ARG A 87 1.93 21.52 -5.45
N ILE A 88 2.38 20.30 -5.75
CA ILE A 88 3.53 20.04 -6.62
C ILE A 88 3.07 19.49 -7.96
N LYS A 89 3.87 19.72 -9.00
CA LYS A 89 3.65 19.07 -10.29
C LYS A 89 4.05 17.58 -10.17
N PRO A 90 3.17 16.62 -10.50
CA PRO A 90 3.54 15.21 -10.51
C PRO A 90 4.74 14.95 -11.44
N GLN A 91 5.67 14.13 -10.97
CA GLN A 91 6.86 13.71 -11.68
C GLN A 91 6.89 12.18 -11.77
N THR A 92 6.34 11.67 -12.85
CA THR A 92 6.29 10.23 -13.15
C THR A 92 7.22 9.93 -14.33
N VAL A 93 8.02 8.88 -14.18
CA VAL A 93 8.91 8.35 -15.22
C VAL A 93 8.40 6.98 -15.66
N VAL A 94 8.26 6.77 -16.97
CA VAL A 94 7.90 5.45 -17.52
C VAL A 94 9.17 4.61 -17.66
N LEU A 95 9.18 3.42 -17.04
CA LEU A 95 10.37 2.56 -16.95
C LEU A 95 10.33 1.37 -17.93
N GLY A 96 9.25 1.24 -18.71
CA GLY A 96 9.02 0.15 -19.64
C GLY A 96 8.14 -0.96 -19.06
N HIS A 97 7.56 -1.81 -19.92
CA HIS A 97 6.69 -2.92 -19.52
C HIS A 97 5.51 -2.55 -18.60
N GLY A 98 5.02 -1.31 -18.70
CA GLY A 98 3.93 -0.80 -17.86
C GLY A 98 4.37 -0.30 -16.48
N ALA A 99 5.63 -0.50 -16.09
CA ALA A 99 6.18 0.00 -14.84
C ALA A 99 6.40 1.52 -14.89
N LYS A 100 6.14 2.16 -13.76
CA LYS A 100 6.34 3.59 -13.57
C LYS A 100 7.15 3.83 -12.31
N GLY A 101 7.72 5.03 -12.22
CA GLY A 101 8.35 5.50 -11.00
C GLY A 101 7.94 6.93 -10.71
N HIS A 102 7.52 7.17 -9.48
CA HIS A 102 7.06 8.46 -9.00
C HIS A 102 8.13 9.11 -8.14
N ARG A 103 8.51 10.34 -8.46
CA ARG A 103 9.48 11.09 -7.68
C ARG A 103 8.82 11.94 -6.62
N VAL A 104 9.36 11.89 -5.41
CA VAL A 104 9.05 12.81 -4.30
C VAL A 104 10.33 13.58 -3.96
N GLY A 105 10.24 14.90 -3.86
CA GLY A 105 11.39 15.78 -3.63
C GLY A 105 11.98 16.38 -4.91
N ASP A 106 13.19 16.91 -4.82
CA ASP A 106 13.84 17.60 -5.93
C ASP A 106 14.31 16.61 -7.01
N LYS A 107 14.00 16.90 -8.28
CA LYS A 107 14.49 16.11 -9.42
C LYS A 107 16.00 16.15 -9.58
N ASN A 108 16.63 17.21 -9.09
CA ASN A 108 18.07 17.43 -9.16
C ASN A 108 18.80 17.01 -7.89
N ALA A 109 18.13 16.29 -6.97
CA ALA A 109 18.73 15.88 -5.72
C ALA A 109 20.00 15.04 -5.95
N LYS A 110 21.07 15.34 -5.21
CA LYS A 110 22.35 14.61 -5.30
C LYS A 110 22.21 13.12 -4.98
N ASN A 111 21.28 12.76 -4.09
CA ASN A 111 21.00 11.38 -3.73
C ASN A 111 19.54 11.04 -4.03
N VAL A 112 19.32 9.85 -4.58
CA VAL A 112 17.98 9.34 -4.86
C VAL A 112 17.80 7.99 -4.17
N LEU A 113 16.83 7.90 -3.27
CA LEU A 113 16.42 6.65 -2.65
C LEU A 113 15.41 5.96 -3.56
N ILE A 114 15.80 4.82 -4.16
CA ILE A 114 14.88 3.98 -4.91
C ILE A 114 14.06 3.17 -3.91
N TRP A 115 12.74 3.37 -3.92
CA TRP A 115 11.83 2.72 -2.99
C TRP A 115 10.97 1.68 -3.68
N TYR A 116 11.14 0.44 -3.24
CA TYR A 116 10.25 -0.68 -3.54
C TYR A 116 9.29 -0.80 -2.37
N HIS A 117 8.02 -0.40 -2.54
CA HIS A 117 7.03 -0.69 -1.50
C HIS A 117 6.75 -2.20 -1.50
N GLY A 118 6.81 -2.81 -0.33
CA GLY A 118 6.59 -4.25 -0.17
C GLY A 118 5.12 -4.54 0.11
N THR A 119 4.67 -5.77 -0.20
CA THR A 119 3.27 -6.16 0.00
C THR A 119 3.09 -7.30 0.98
N CYS A 120 1.95 -7.27 1.68
CA CYS A 120 1.51 -8.31 2.60
C CYS A 120 1.19 -9.61 1.83
N ARG A 121 1.70 -10.74 2.33
CA ARG A 121 1.30 -12.08 1.86
C ARG A 121 0.24 -12.60 2.83
N ALA A 122 -0.94 -12.95 2.33
CA ALA A 122 -2.07 -13.40 3.14
C ALA A 122 -2.29 -14.93 3.17
N PHE A 123 -1.28 -15.73 2.79
CA PHE A 123 -1.40 -17.20 2.76
C PHE A 123 -0.42 -17.88 3.72
N PRO A 124 -0.81 -19.01 4.35
CA PRO A 124 0.01 -19.69 5.33
C PRO A 124 1.30 -20.19 4.70
N CYS A 125 2.38 -20.02 5.46
CA CYS A 125 3.72 -20.48 5.16
C CYS A 125 3.77 -22.01 5.12
N GLU A 126 3.55 -22.60 3.96
CA GLU A 126 4.16 -23.86 3.56
C GLU A 126 4.19 -23.86 2.03
N LEU A 127 5.36 -24.03 1.43
CA LEU A 127 5.57 -24.19 -0.02
C LEU A 127 5.65 -22.95 -0.95
N VAL A 128 6.24 -21.81 -0.56
CA VAL A 128 6.60 -20.79 -1.57
C VAL A 128 7.94 -20.07 -1.32
N TRP A 129 9.03 -20.81 -1.49
CA TRP A 129 10.39 -20.27 -1.68
C TRP A 129 10.81 -20.18 -3.17
N ARG A 130 9.88 -20.15 -4.13
CA ARG A 130 10.24 -20.26 -5.56
C ARG A 130 9.84 -19.10 -6.48
N ILE A 131 9.79 -17.87 -5.98
CA ILE A 131 9.99 -16.66 -6.81
C ILE A 131 10.75 -15.59 -5.98
N PRO A 132 11.95 -15.15 -6.39
CA PRO A 132 12.69 -14.08 -5.72
C PRO A 132 12.11 -12.72 -6.15
N GLY A 133 11.64 -11.93 -5.19
CA GLY A 133 11.13 -10.58 -5.43
C GLY A 133 9.97 -10.25 -4.50
N GLY A 134 10.17 -9.28 -3.60
CA GLY A 134 9.13 -8.75 -2.71
C GLY A 134 7.87 -8.39 -3.50
N GLY A 135 6.72 -8.84 -2.99
CA GLY A 135 5.46 -8.75 -3.73
C GLY A 135 5.07 -7.32 -4.06
N PHE A 136 4.45 -7.15 -5.25
CA PHE A 136 3.86 -5.93 -5.81
C PHE A 136 2.32 -6.01 -5.83
N GLY A 137 1.73 -6.82 -4.96
CA GLY A 137 0.28 -7.03 -4.91
C GLY A 137 -0.57 -5.82 -4.47
N MET A 138 -0.03 -4.82 -3.79
CA MET A 138 -0.80 -3.70 -3.21
C MET A 138 -0.11 -2.38 -3.54
N ALA A 139 -0.88 -1.31 -3.71
CA ALA A 139 -0.36 0.01 -3.98
C ALA A 139 0.25 0.68 -2.72
N ALA A 140 1.27 1.50 -2.90
CA ALA A 140 1.63 2.50 -1.89
C ALA A 140 0.44 3.44 -1.61
N ASN A 141 0.05 3.51 -0.33
CA ASN A 141 -0.99 4.42 0.15
C ASN A 141 -0.40 5.80 0.51
N ILE A 142 -1.28 6.75 0.85
CA ILE A 142 -0.91 8.16 1.10
C ILE A 142 0.14 8.31 2.21
N THR A 143 0.10 7.46 3.23
CA THR A 143 1.03 7.51 4.37
C THR A 143 2.48 7.25 3.96
N PHE A 144 2.71 6.47 2.89
CA PHE A 144 4.05 6.32 2.33
C PHE A 144 4.59 7.64 1.79
N PHE A 145 3.78 8.39 1.03
CA PHE A 145 4.18 9.67 0.45
C PHE A 145 4.41 10.73 1.54
N GLU A 146 3.56 10.78 2.55
CA GLU A 146 3.76 11.65 3.72
C GLU A 146 5.04 11.30 4.49
N PHE A 147 5.33 10.01 4.65
CA PHE A 147 6.57 9.56 5.26
C PHE A 147 7.79 9.97 4.44
N TRP A 148 7.78 9.78 3.12
CA TRP A 148 8.88 10.18 2.24
C TRP A 148 9.11 11.69 2.26
N GLU A 149 8.05 12.49 2.28
CA GLU A 149 8.16 13.94 2.44
C GLU A 149 8.85 14.31 3.75
N LYS A 150 8.41 13.73 4.89
CA LYS A 150 9.05 13.95 6.20
C LYS A 150 10.51 13.51 6.20
N LEU A 151 10.83 12.39 5.54
CA LEU A 151 12.20 11.89 5.40
C LEU A 151 13.07 12.88 4.61
N ILE A 152 12.59 13.40 3.49
CA ILE A 152 13.30 14.39 2.67
C ILE A 152 13.53 15.69 3.45
N VAL A 153 12.51 16.18 4.16
CA VAL A 153 12.63 17.36 5.02
C VAL A 153 13.68 17.11 6.11
N SER A 154 13.66 15.95 6.77
CA SER A 154 14.64 15.59 7.81
C SER A 154 16.07 15.45 7.25
N ALA A 155 16.23 14.94 6.03
CA ALA A 155 17.53 14.90 5.37
C ALA A 155 18.05 16.32 5.12
N ARG A 156 17.18 17.20 4.63
CA ARG A 156 17.52 18.61 4.35
C ARG A 156 17.96 19.36 5.60
N THR A 157 17.33 19.15 6.75
CA THR A 157 17.76 19.79 8.02
C THR A 157 19.16 19.35 8.47
N LYS A 158 19.65 18.21 7.97
CA LYS A 158 21.01 17.71 8.19
C LYS A 158 21.97 18.03 7.03
N ASN A 159 21.61 18.98 6.17
CA ASN A 159 22.36 19.37 4.99
C ASN A 159 22.63 18.19 4.02
N LYS A 160 21.69 17.24 3.97
CA LYS A 160 21.68 16.15 3.00
C LYS A 160 20.60 16.42 1.96
N ASP A 161 20.98 16.27 0.72
CA ASP A 161 20.07 16.41 -0.41
C ASP A 161 19.58 15.03 -0.84
N LEU A 162 18.26 14.83 -0.82
CA LEU A 162 17.61 13.54 -0.99
C LEU A 162 16.29 13.71 -1.76
N ALA A 163 16.06 12.83 -2.73
CA ALA A 163 14.75 12.57 -3.29
C ALA A 163 14.41 11.09 -3.15
N VAL A 164 13.12 10.77 -3.16
CA VAL A 164 12.63 9.39 -3.18
C VAL A 164 12.03 9.09 -4.54
N PHE A 165 12.35 7.93 -5.10
CA PHE A 165 11.80 7.44 -6.36
C PHE A 165 11.06 6.12 -6.09
N ALA A 166 9.75 6.20 -6.00
CA ALA A 166 8.87 5.10 -5.64
C ALA A 166 8.39 4.36 -6.89
N LEU A 167 8.61 3.05 -6.94
CA LEU A 167 8.23 2.20 -8.07
C LEU A 167 6.76 1.76 -7.98
N SER A 168 6.10 1.72 -9.14
CA SER A 168 4.72 1.27 -9.33
C SER A 168 4.55 0.37 -10.54
#